data_AF-G5IE43-F1
#
_entry.id   AF-G5IE43-F1
#
_cell.length_a   1.000
_cell.length_b   1.000
_cell.length_c   1.000
_cell.angle_alpha   90.00
_cell.angle_beta   90.00
_cell.angle_gamma   90.00
#
_symmetry.space_group_name_H-M   'P 1'
#
loop_
_entity.id
_entity.type
_entity.pdbx_description
1 polymer ?
#
loop_
_entity_poly.entity_id
_entity_poly.type
_entity_poly.pdbx_seq_one_letter_code
_entity_poly.pdbx_strand_id
1 'polypeptide(L)'
;TGTAYTGTSGAPLPWIPISNYSGAFGVKNTEIYELSGLHIGTTASSVNAGLFDTVSGTVARTAVIKSTLTSSGGKQGAITGVLNGGTIYQCYSRENVGSGASYAGGIAGQMTGAASEIRDCYTLKPQLSASGSGSAAGGIAGDGSSGKIQNCYNALLSGGTITAGGRAGSIAGNAGTGNLVRCYSDTSLSDSSQVTRFDTTADAKRQEQTAELNNYGGSARVGADRVWYTSLNSESTAGYPTFVAPKTVSVEFASDTPEGGSTVNLKDSLSIPDMKLRSFGPSDSNFTPGSTGAAGNSFSLSAFADITGANSNYHKYGYTNANTYLGFRAGGTDLKGLASSLASPAASLQTVSSISLGRAAACTKPEDRYVLLEGASGTQRYEIQITVKGVTSKTLSVVMPVKVTMAKLTPDGRAHKDYSLDLKITNKNGYPIDGKILKAVSKSGYTKLTSVLPSISLPSTGNITDASGGVRLAITDVQGASPALVGSRYYDEAGAAAGTAWMEYRLKNGGSLPYRYAMEYNGLHFGTEAQFSYDIHYWFGISKDDYTAAAQAVVP
;
A
#
# COMPACT_ATOMS: atom_id res chain seq x y z
N THR A 1 -33.71 7.75 -30.15
CA THR A 1 -34.91 7.66 -31.01
C THR A 1 -35.82 8.87 -30.89
N GLY A 2 -35.94 9.53 -29.73
CA GLY A 2 -36.86 10.66 -29.56
C GLY A 2 -38.31 10.20 -29.36
N THR A 3 -38.50 9.09 -28.65
CA THR A 3 -39.83 8.46 -28.42
C THR A 3 -40.84 9.41 -27.80
N ALA A 4 -40.41 10.28 -26.88
CA ALA A 4 -41.25 11.32 -26.29
C ALA A 4 -41.78 12.35 -27.32
N TYR A 5 -41.21 12.37 -28.53
CA TYR A 5 -41.49 13.29 -29.61
C TYR A 5 -41.79 12.54 -30.93
N THR A 6 -42.44 11.36 -30.84
CA THR A 6 -42.90 10.51 -31.97
C THR A 6 -41.84 9.72 -32.76
N GLY A 7 -40.55 9.88 -32.45
CA GLY A 7 -39.50 9.09 -33.11
C GLY A 7 -39.50 7.61 -32.68
N THR A 8 -39.25 6.72 -33.63
CA THR A 8 -39.17 5.25 -33.40
C THR A 8 -37.81 4.70 -33.81
N SER A 9 -37.59 3.40 -33.62
CA SER A 9 -36.37 2.73 -34.13
C SER A 9 -36.31 2.71 -35.66
N GLY A 10 -37.47 2.56 -36.33
CA GLY A 10 -37.57 2.54 -37.80
C GLY A 10 -37.68 3.93 -38.45
N ALA A 11 -38.04 4.94 -37.67
CA ALA A 11 -38.13 6.34 -38.09
C ALA A 11 -37.66 7.25 -36.93
N PRO A 12 -36.34 7.31 -36.67
CA PRO A 12 -35.80 8.15 -35.61
C PRO A 12 -35.94 9.63 -35.95
N LEU A 13 -36.12 10.47 -34.93
CA LEU A 13 -36.11 11.92 -35.14
C LEU A 13 -34.75 12.40 -35.66
N PRO A 14 -34.70 13.14 -36.78
CA PRO A 14 -33.47 13.75 -37.26
C PRO A 14 -32.95 14.78 -36.26
N TRP A 15 -31.67 14.67 -35.91
CA TRP A 15 -30.95 15.67 -35.15
C TRP A 15 -30.31 16.70 -36.09
N ILE A 16 -30.50 17.98 -35.77
CA ILE A 16 -29.79 19.07 -36.41
C ILE A 16 -28.64 19.48 -35.48
N PRO A 17 -27.37 19.34 -35.90
CA PRO A 17 -26.23 19.72 -35.08
C PRO A 17 -26.30 21.18 -34.60
N ILE A 18 -25.97 21.39 -33.33
CA ILE A 18 -25.89 22.75 -32.77
C ILE A 18 -24.73 23.49 -33.45
N SER A 19 -25.06 24.59 -34.14
CA SER A 19 -24.09 25.36 -34.92
C SER A 19 -23.23 26.27 -34.04
N ASN A 20 -21.92 26.34 -34.34
CA ASN A 20 -20.97 27.34 -33.81
C ASN A 20 -21.01 27.52 -32.28
N TYR A 21 -20.89 26.42 -31.53
CA TYR A 21 -20.93 26.47 -30.07
C TYR A 21 -19.60 26.99 -29.47
N SER A 22 -19.66 28.11 -28.75
CA SER A 22 -18.52 28.74 -28.08
C SER A 22 -18.60 28.75 -26.55
N GLY A 23 -19.66 28.15 -25.98
CA GLY A 23 -19.91 28.13 -24.53
C GLY A 23 -19.16 27.03 -23.78
N ALA A 24 -19.58 26.76 -22.54
CA ALA A 24 -19.07 25.70 -21.69
C ALA A 24 -20.16 24.64 -21.42
N PHE A 25 -20.20 23.59 -22.24
CA PHE A 25 -21.19 22.52 -22.14
C PHE A 25 -20.71 21.46 -21.16
N GLY A 26 -21.54 21.09 -20.18
CA GLY A 26 -21.29 19.99 -19.24
C GLY A 26 -20.17 20.21 -18.22
N VAL A 27 -19.48 21.36 -18.22
CA VAL A 27 -18.38 21.69 -17.29
C VAL A 27 -18.82 21.67 -15.82
N LYS A 28 -20.09 21.97 -15.54
CA LYS A 28 -20.68 21.96 -14.18
C LYS A 28 -21.28 20.61 -13.77
N ASN A 29 -21.24 19.60 -14.64
CA ASN A 29 -21.80 18.30 -14.32
C ASN A 29 -20.92 17.60 -13.28
N THR A 30 -21.54 16.96 -12.29
CA THR A 30 -20.84 16.11 -11.31
C THR A 30 -20.56 14.71 -11.86
N GLU A 31 -21.29 14.31 -12.90
CA GLU A 31 -21.19 13.01 -13.58
C GLU A 31 -21.21 13.19 -15.11
N ILE A 32 -21.06 12.10 -15.86
CA ILE A 32 -21.13 12.12 -17.33
C ILE A 32 -22.55 11.79 -17.76
N TYR A 33 -23.16 12.64 -18.59
CA TYR A 33 -24.49 12.38 -19.14
C TYR A 33 -24.40 11.69 -20.51
N GLU A 34 -25.15 10.60 -20.66
CA GLU A 34 -25.24 9.82 -21.88
C GLU A 34 -26.41 10.27 -22.76
N LEU A 35 -26.10 10.71 -23.98
CA LEU A 35 -27.04 10.95 -25.06
C LEU A 35 -27.07 9.72 -25.96
N SER A 36 -28.21 9.02 -26.02
CA SER A 36 -28.33 7.77 -26.77
C SER A 36 -29.24 7.90 -28.00
N GLY A 37 -28.86 7.22 -29.09
CA GLY A 37 -29.67 7.14 -30.29
C GLY A 37 -29.85 8.48 -31.00
N LEU A 38 -28.80 9.30 -31.04
CA LEU A 38 -28.70 10.48 -31.91
C LEU A 38 -28.72 10.00 -33.36
N HIS A 39 -29.55 10.62 -34.20
CA HIS A 39 -29.68 10.21 -35.60
C HIS A 39 -29.49 11.40 -36.54
N ILE A 40 -28.41 11.36 -37.32
CA ILE A 40 -28.13 12.30 -38.41
C ILE A 40 -28.03 11.46 -39.68
N GLY A 41 -28.88 11.76 -40.66
CA GLY A 41 -28.96 11.03 -41.93
C GLY A 41 -29.11 12.01 -43.09
N THR A 42 -28.07 12.78 -43.37
CA THR A 42 -28.09 13.79 -44.44
C THR A 42 -27.21 13.41 -45.61
N THR A 43 -27.72 13.61 -46.83
CA THR A 43 -26.96 13.48 -48.09
C THR A 43 -26.38 14.82 -48.56
N ALA A 44 -26.69 15.91 -47.85
CA ALA A 44 -26.18 17.23 -48.19
C ALA A 44 -24.65 17.27 -48.08
N SER A 45 -24.02 17.74 -49.16
CA SER A 45 -22.57 17.87 -49.23
C SER A 45 -22.06 18.84 -48.16
N SER A 46 -20.90 18.55 -47.56
CA SER A 46 -20.15 19.40 -46.63
C SER A 46 -20.79 19.65 -45.25
N VAL A 47 -21.90 18.98 -44.92
CA VAL A 47 -22.54 19.10 -43.60
C VAL A 47 -21.75 18.34 -42.54
N ASN A 48 -21.42 19.02 -41.44
CA ASN A 48 -20.78 18.39 -40.29
C ASN A 48 -21.80 17.59 -39.48
N ALA A 49 -21.37 16.48 -38.89
CA ALA A 49 -22.22 15.60 -38.09
C ALA A 49 -21.67 15.42 -36.68
N GLY A 50 -22.56 15.49 -35.70
CA GLY A 50 -22.28 15.35 -34.28
C GLY A 50 -23.37 16.00 -33.42
N LEU A 51 -23.20 15.97 -32.11
CA LEU A 51 -24.01 16.79 -31.21
C LEU A 51 -23.91 18.28 -31.61
N PHE A 52 -22.68 18.72 -31.90
CA PHE A 52 -22.35 20.04 -32.41
C PHE A 52 -21.81 19.97 -33.84
N ASP A 53 -22.16 20.96 -34.67
CA ASP A 53 -21.50 21.15 -35.96
C ASP A 53 -20.03 21.53 -35.73
N THR A 54 -19.82 22.65 -35.03
CA THR A 54 -18.53 23.23 -34.72
C THR A 54 -18.49 23.68 -33.26
N VAL A 55 -17.41 23.37 -32.56
CA VAL A 55 -17.13 23.81 -31.18
C VAL A 55 -15.87 24.66 -31.17
N SER A 56 -15.97 25.89 -30.65
CA SER A 56 -14.81 26.74 -30.29
C SER A 56 -14.67 26.94 -28.77
N GLY A 57 -15.68 26.54 -28.01
CA GLY A 57 -15.68 26.60 -26.55
C GLY A 57 -15.22 25.30 -25.90
N THR A 58 -15.87 24.94 -24.81
CA THR A 58 -15.58 23.72 -24.04
C THR A 58 -16.76 22.76 -24.05
N VAL A 59 -16.49 21.48 -24.26
CA VAL A 59 -17.46 20.39 -24.02
C VAL A 59 -16.84 19.41 -23.03
N ALA A 60 -17.53 19.17 -21.92
CA ALA A 60 -17.06 18.27 -20.89
C ALA A 60 -18.13 17.28 -20.47
N ARG A 61 -17.72 16.13 -19.92
CA ARG A 61 -18.59 15.18 -19.22
C ARG A 61 -19.87 14.82 -19.99
N THR A 62 -19.67 14.58 -21.29
CA THR A 62 -20.74 14.30 -22.25
C THR A 62 -20.41 13.04 -23.01
N ALA A 63 -21.38 12.14 -23.11
CA ALA A 63 -21.24 10.91 -23.87
C ALA A 63 -22.30 10.80 -24.96
N VAL A 64 -21.92 10.29 -26.12
CA VAL A 64 -22.85 10.00 -27.21
C VAL A 64 -22.72 8.53 -27.56
N ILE A 65 -23.81 7.77 -27.42
CA ILE A 65 -23.79 6.31 -27.56
C ILE A 65 -24.87 5.80 -28.50
N LYS A 66 -24.67 4.62 -29.09
CA LYS A 66 -25.66 3.91 -29.92
C LYS A 66 -26.32 4.80 -30.96
N SER A 67 -25.54 5.67 -31.59
CA SER A 67 -26.01 6.74 -32.47
C SER A 67 -25.60 6.48 -33.92
N THR A 68 -26.36 7.02 -34.87
CA THR A 68 -26.06 6.96 -36.30
C THR A 68 -25.75 8.35 -36.81
N LEU A 69 -24.55 8.54 -37.34
CA LEU A 69 -24.02 9.81 -37.81
C LEU A 69 -23.63 9.62 -39.28
N THR A 70 -24.53 9.93 -40.20
CA THR A 70 -24.28 9.82 -41.64
C THR A 70 -24.28 11.22 -42.25
N SER A 71 -23.20 11.53 -42.97
CA SER A 71 -22.99 12.80 -43.68
C SER A 71 -22.43 12.54 -45.08
N SER A 72 -22.30 13.57 -45.91
CA SER A 72 -21.70 13.47 -47.24
C SER A 72 -20.58 14.51 -47.40
N GLY A 73 -19.31 14.08 -47.36
CA GLY A 73 -18.12 14.94 -47.55
C GLY A 73 -17.84 15.95 -46.43
N GLY A 74 -18.64 15.97 -45.35
CA GLY A 74 -18.42 16.80 -44.17
C GLY A 74 -17.45 16.19 -43.16
N LYS A 75 -17.48 16.70 -41.93
CA LYS A 75 -16.63 16.28 -40.81
C LYS A 75 -17.54 15.73 -39.73
N GLN A 76 -17.17 14.58 -39.17
CA GLN A 76 -18.06 13.82 -38.32
C GLN A 76 -17.35 13.39 -37.05
N GLY A 77 -17.92 13.76 -35.91
CA GLY A 77 -17.55 13.26 -34.60
C GLY A 77 -18.77 13.18 -33.70
N ALA A 78 -18.81 12.20 -32.80
CA ALA A 78 -19.99 12.04 -31.96
C ALA A 78 -20.29 13.29 -31.11
N ILE A 79 -19.24 13.96 -30.63
CA ILE A 79 -19.37 15.23 -29.92
C ILE A 79 -19.43 16.40 -30.91
N THR A 80 -18.49 16.49 -31.85
CA THR A 80 -18.50 17.59 -32.83
C THR A 80 -17.95 17.19 -34.20
N GLY A 81 -18.44 17.81 -35.26
CA GLY A 81 -17.78 17.71 -36.55
C GLY A 81 -16.44 18.43 -36.59
N VAL A 82 -16.37 19.67 -36.09
CA VAL A 82 -15.14 20.48 -36.05
C VAL A 82 -14.88 21.03 -34.66
N LEU A 83 -13.71 20.73 -34.09
CA LEU A 83 -13.17 21.44 -32.92
C LEU A 83 -12.23 22.55 -33.41
N ASN A 84 -12.55 23.81 -33.11
CA ASN A 84 -11.82 25.00 -33.58
C ASN A 84 -11.28 25.81 -32.40
N GLY A 85 -10.05 25.52 -31.98
CA GLY A 85 -9.39 26.15 -30.84
C GLY A 85 -10.00 25.86 -29.47
N GLY A 86 -10.99 24.94 -29.39
CA GLY A 86 -11.72 24.60 -28.18
C GLY A 86 -11.15 23.41 -27.42
N THR A 87 -11.82 23.02 -26.33
CA THR A 87 -11.41 21.87 -25.49
C THR A 87 -12.56 20.87 -25.32
N ILE A 88 -12.28 19.59 -25.57
CA ILE A 88 -13.20 18.49 -25.25
C ILE A 88 -12.56 17.62 -24.18
N TYR A 89 -13.26 17.35 -23.08
CA TYR A 89 -12.71 16.48 -22.04
C TYR A 89 -13.68 15.66 -21.19
N GLN A 90 -13.21 14.53 -20.66
CA GLN A 90 -14.06 13.59 -19.91
C GLN A 90 -15.31 13.20 -20.71
N CYS A 91 -15.15 13.11 -22.03
CA CYS A 91 -16.20 12.76 -22.99
C CYS A 91 -15.91 11.40 -23.59
N TYR A 92 -16.95 10.69 -24.00
CA TYR A 92 -16.74 9.43 -24.69
C TYR A 92 -17.82 9.12 -25.72
N SER A 93 -17.51 8.17 -26.58
CA SER A 93 -18.47 7.63 -27.53
C SER A 93 -18.47 6.12 -27.55
N ARG A 94 -19.63 5.48 -27.69
CA ARG A 94 -19.73 4.01 -27.70
C ARG A 94 -20.75 3.50 -28.69
N GLU A 95 -20.40 2.47 -29.44
CA GLU A 95 -21.34 1.76 -30.34
C GLU A 95 -22.02 2.70 -31.36
N ASN A 96 -21.32 3.77 -31.76
CA ASN A 96 -21.82 4.70 -32.77
C ASN A 96 -21.43 4.21 -34.17
N VAL A 97 -22.35 4.39 -35.11
CA VAL A 97 -22.16 4.11 -36.53
C VAL A 97 -21.99 5.43 -37.27
N GLY A 98 -20.91 5.53 -38.03
CA GLY A 98 -20.49 6.74 -38.69
C GLY A 98 -20.10 6.49 -40.14
N SER A 99 -20.66 7.24 -41.11
CA SER A 99 -20.34 7.04 -42.52
C SER A 99 -20.49 8.27 -43.42
N GLY A 100 -19.80 8.26 -44.55
CA GLY A 100 -19.93 9.23 -45.65
C GLY A 100 -19.22 10.59 -45.43
N ALA A 101 -18.64 10.81 -44.26
CA ALA A 101 -17.79 11.98 -43.98
C ALA A 101 -16.43 11.89 -44.70
N SER A 102 -15.82 13.05 -45.01
CA SER A 102 -14.41 13.10 -45.42
C SER A 102 -13.48 12.91 -44.24
N TYR A 103 -13.84 13.41 -43.06
CA TYR A 103 -13.12 13.14 -41.81
C TYR A 103 -14.06 12.57 -40.75
N ALA A 104 -13.78 11.35 -40.28
CA ALA A 104 -14.62 10.63 -39.32
C ALA A 104 -13.82 10.30 -38.05
N GLY A 105 -14.11 11.00 -36.95
CA GLY A 105 -13.62 10.65 -35.62
C GLY A 105 -14.71 10.10 -34.74
N GLY A 106 -14.37 9.33 -33.72
CA GLY A 106 -15.35 8.91 -32.73
C GLY A 106 -15.71 10.01 -31.72
N ILE A 107 -14.89 11.05 -31.56
CA ILE A 107 -15.19 12.25 -30.74
C ILE A 107 -15.34 13.49 -31.63
N ALA A 108 -14.34 13.79 -32.46
CA ALA A 108 -14.31 14.96 -33.34
C ALA A 108 -14.00 14.58 -34.80
N GLY A 109 -14.68 15.16 -35.78
CA GLY A 109 -14.32 14.94 -37.19
C GLY A 109 -12.97 15.53 -37.53
N GLN A 110 -12.79 16.82 -37.24
CA GLN A 110 -11.56 17.54 -37.49
C GLN A 110 -11.21 18.46 -36.31
N MET A 111 -9.93 18.54 -35.98
CA MET A 111 -9.37 19.56 -35.09
C MET A 111 -8.71 20.65 -35.93
N THR A 112 -9.00 21.90 -35.62
CA THR A 112 -8.47 23.11 -36.26
C THR A 112 -7.99 24.10 -35.21
N GLY A 113 -6.93 24.85 -35.50
CA GLY A 113 -6.33 25.78 -34.54
C GLY A 113 -5.43 25.10 -33.50
N ALA A 114 -4.24 25.66 -33.29
CA ALA A 114 -3.19 25.10 -32.44
C ALA A 114 -3.58 24.91 -30.96
N ALA A 115 -4.59 25.64 -30.49
CA ALA A 115 -5.12 25.54 -29.13
C ALA A 115 -6.13 24.40 -28.94
N SER A 116 -6.55 23.73 -30.01
CA SER A 116 -7.52 22.62 -29.92
C SER A 116 -6.98 21.47 -29.07
N GLU A 117 -7.78 21.02 -28.11
CA GLU A 117 -7.41 19.93 -27.21
C GLU A 117 -8.57 18.94 -27.05
N ILE A 118 -8.28 17.65 -27.25
CA ILE A 118 -9.13 16.55 -26.79
C ILE A 118 -8.35 15.81 -25.72
N ARG A 119 -8.90 15.71 -24.52
CA ARG A 119 -8.22 15.00 -23.43
C ARG A 119 -9.14 14.21 -22.54
N ASP A 120 -8.63 13.17 -21.89
CA ASP A 120 -9.44 12.33 -21.01
C ASP A 120 -10.71 11.86 -21.74
N CYS A 121 -10.53 11.29 -22.94
CA CYS A 121 -11.64 10.86 -23.78
C CYS A 121 -11.46 9.43 -24.26
N TYR A 122 -12.55 8.71 -24.50
CA TYR A 122 -12.43 7.39 -25.09
C TYR A 122 -13.52 7.06 -26.10
N THR A 123 -13.22 6.07 -26.93
CA THR A 123 -14.19 5.47 -27.86
C THR A 123 -14.21 3.96 -27.74
N LEU A 124 -15.41 3.36 -27.75
CA LEU A 124 -15.58 1.93 -27.57
C LEU A 124 -16.49 1.35 -28.66
N LYS A 125 -16.03 0.30 -29.36
CA LYS A 125 -16.73 -0.34 -30.48
C LYS A 125 -17.31 0.66 -31.50
N PRO A 126 -16.57 1.70 -31.93
CA PRO A 126 -17.09 2.61 -32.94
C PRO A 126 -17.08 1.90 -34.31
N GLN A 127 -18.06 2.18 -35.17
CA GLN A 127 -18.07 1.72 -36.56
C GLN A 127 -17.96 2.94 -37.47
N LEU A 128 -16.72 3.34 -37.80
CA LEU A 128 -16.42 4.57 -38.51
C LEU A 128 -15.90 4.29 -39.90
N SER A 129 -16.46 4.97 -40.89
CA SER A 129 -15.99 4.96 -42.27
C SER A 129 -15.90 6.37 -42.84
N ALA A 130 -14.73 6.73 -43.38
CA ALA A 130 -14.52 7.99 -44.10
C ALA A 130 -14.32 7.75 -45.60
N SER A 131 -15.03 8.49 -46.45
CA SER A 131 -15.05 8.29 -47.91
C SER A 131 -14.26 9.38 -48.67
N GLY A 132 -13.62 8.97 -49.77
CA GLY A 132 -12.76 9.81 -50.60
C GLY A 132 -11.27 9.48 -50.47
N SER A 133 -10.46 9.82 -51.48
CA SER A 133 -9.02 9.49 -51.52
C SER A 133 -8.19 10.27 -50.49
N GLY A 134 -8.62 11.48 -50.12
CA GLY A 134 -8.01 12.31 -49.08
C GLY A 134 -8.69 12.18 -47.71
N SER A 135 -9.53 11.15 -47.52
CA SER A 135 -10.32 11.00 -46.30
C SER A 135 -9.48 10.49 -45.12
N ALA A 136 -9.92 10.76 -43.90
CA ALA A 136 -9.26 10.28 -42.70
C ALA A 136 -10.25 9.81 -41.65
N ALA A 137 -10.01 8.63 -41.07
CA ALA A 137 -10.80 8.09 -39.98
C ALA A 137 -9.93 7.77 -38.76
N GLY A 138 -10.40 8.11 -37.56
CA GLY A 138 -9.70 7.77 -36.33
C GLY A 138 -10.63 7.50 -35.16
N GLY A 139 -10.17 6.73 -34.17
CA GLY A 139 -10.97 6.39 -33.01
C GLY A 139 -11.42 7.63 -32.23
N ILE A 140 -10.53 8.61 -32.04
CA ILE A 140 -10.83 9.88 -31.38
C ILE A 140 -11.13 10.98 -32.41
N ALA A 141 -10.22 11.19 -33.37
CA ALA A 141 -10.32 12.26 -34.36
C ALA A 141 -10.15 11.75 -35.80
N GLY A 142 -10.92 12.27 -36.76
CA GLY A 142 -10.66 11.99 -38.17
C GLY A 142 -9.35 12.63 -38.62
N ASP A 143 -9.30 13.96 -38.54
CA ASP A 143 -8.08 14.75 -38.69
C ASP A 143 -7.75 15.46 -37.36
N GLY A 144 -6.74 14.96 -36.66
CA GLY A 144 -6.27 15.52 -35.39
C GLY A 144 -5.03 16.39 -35.52
N SER A 145 -4.55 16.67 -36.73
CA SER A 145 -3.19 17.19 -36.97
C SER A 145 -2.91 18.58 -36.39
N SER A 146 -3.93 19.41 -36.18
CA SER A 146 -3.77 20.80 -35.74
C SER A 146 -3.81 21.01 -34.22
N GLY A 147 -4.10 19.99 -33.42
CA GLY A 147 -4.24 20.15 -31.97
C GLY A 147 -3.65 18.98 -31.18
N LYS A 148 -3.90 18.95 -29.88
CA LYS A 148 -3.37 17.94 -28.96
C LYS A 148 -4.45 16.91 -28.57
N ILE A 149 -4.12 15.63 -28.69
CA ILE A 149 -4.95 14.54 -28.18
C ILE A 149 -4.18 13.87 -27.05
N GLN A 150 -4.70 13.87 -25.82
CA GLN A 150 -3.96 13.34 -24.70
C GLN A 150 -4.78 12.58 -23.67
N ASN A 151 -4.20 11.56 -23.05
CA ASN A 151 -4.88 10.70 -22.08
C ASN A 151 -6.18 10.12 -22.66
N CYS A 152 -6.09 9.56 -23.87
CA CYS A 152 -7.25 9.05 -24.59
C CYS A 152 -7.07 7.58 -24.95
N TYR A 153 -8.16 6.85 -25.16
CA TYR A 153 -8.06 5.52 -25.74
C TYR A 153 -9.18 5.20 -26.73
N ASN A 154 -8.87 4.33 -27.69
CA ASN A 154 -9.87 3.71 -28.56
C ASN A 154 -9.79 2.19 -28.43
N ALA A 155 -10.92 1.54 -28.18
CA ALA A 155 -11.01 0.09 -28.14
C ALA A 155 -12.07 -0.39 -29.12
N LEU A 156 -11.66 -1.09 -30.18
CA LEU A 156 -12.57 -1.68 -31.16
C LEU A 156 -13.30 -2.89 -30.59
N LEU A 157 -12.62 -3.68 -29.76
CA LEU A 157 -13.09 -4.99 -29.29
C LEU A 157 -13.57 -5.84 -30.48
N SER A 158 -14.54 -6.74 -30.28
CA SER A 158 -15.11 -7.56 -31.35
C SER A 158 -16.13 -6.85 -32.24
N GLY A 159 -16.51 -5.60 -31.94
CA GLY A 159 -17.65 -4.92 -32.58
C GLY A 159 -17.33 -3.64 -33.34
N GLY A 160 -16.14 -3.06 -33.15
CA GLY A 160 -15.73 -1.80 -33.77
C GLY A 160 -14.95 -1.98 -35.07
N THR A 161 -15.03 -0.98 -35.93
CA THR A 161 -14.27 -0.86 -37.18
C THR A 161 -13.89 0.59 -37.42
N ILE A 162 -12.70 0.81 -37.99
CA ILE A 162 -12.25 2.13 -38.48
C ILE A 162 -11.72 1.91 -39.90
N THR A 163 -12.35 2.55 -40.87
CA THR A 163 -11.96 2.45 -42.28
C THR A 163 -11.94 3.82 -42.94
N ALA A 164 -11.05 4.02 -43.90
CA ALA A 164 -10.99 5.23 -44.70
C ALA A 164 -10.52 4.90 -46.13
N GLY A 165 -11.00 5.67 -47.10
CA GLY A 165 -10.44 5.67 -48.46
C GLY A 165 -9.02 6.26 -48.52
N GLY A 166 -8.69 7.18 -47.60
CA GLY A 166 -7.33 7.68 -47.37
C GLY A 166 -6.65 6.98 -46.19
N ARG A 167 -6.62 7.64 -45.02
CA ARG A 167 -5.88 7.16 -43.83
C ARG A 167 -6.78 6.74 -42.68
N ALA A 168 -6.53 5.55 -42.14
CA ALA A 168 -7.18 5.06 -40.92
C ALA A 168 -6.16 5.00 -39.79
N GLY A 169 -6.44 5.69 -38.68
CA GLY A 169 -5.65 5.66 -37.44
C GLY A 169 -6.47 5.09 -36.29
N SER A 170 -5.81 4.53 -35.29
CA SER A 170 -6.51 3.97 -34.12
C SER A 170 -7.00 5.07 -33.18
N ILE A 171 -6.31 6.21 -33.16
CA ILE A 171 -6.67 7.42 -32.43
C ILE A 171 -6.98 8.57 -33.40
N ALA A 172 -6.09 8.86 -34.34
CA ALA A 172 -6.24 9.94 -35.31
C ALA A 172 -5.92 9.48 -36.73
N GLY A 173 -6.85 9.65 -37.68
CA GLY A 173 -6.62 9.29 -39.08
C GLY A 173 -5.50 10.11 -39.73
N ASN A 174 -5.48 11.42 -39.45
CA ASN A 174 -4.30 12.27 -39.64
C ASN A 174 -3.79 12.73 -38.27
N ALA A 175 -2.62 12.22 -37.88
CA ALA A 175 -1.90 12.66 -36.68
C ALA A 175 -0.88 13.76 -37.02
N GLY A 176 -0.70 14.72 -36.11
CA GLY A 176 0.38 15.69 -36.15
C GLY A 176 1.66 15.08 -35.57
N THR A 177 2.78 15.78 -35.66
CA THR A 177 4.04 15.31 -35.06
C THR A 177 3.99 15.47 -33.54
N GLY A 178 4.03 14.35 -32.79
CA GLY A 178 4.11 14.34 -31.33
C GLY A 178 2.87 14.85 -30.61
N ASN A 179 1.72 14.91 -31.31
CA ASN A 179 0.51 15.51 -30.78
C ASN A 179 -0.43 14.50 -30.08
N LEU A 180 -0.15 13.21 -30.23
CA LEU A 180 -0.80 12.12 -29.49
C LEU A 180 0.05 11.80 -28.26
N VAL A 181 -0.47 12.07 -27.06
CA VAL A 181 0.28 11.95 -25.80
C VAL A 181 -0.46 11.04 -24.84
N ARG A 182 0.15 9.90 -24.46
CA ARG A 182 -0.50 8.88 -23.59
C ARG A 182 -1.83 8.41 -24.19
N CYS A 183 -1.80 8.09 -25.48
CA CYS A 183 -2.94 7.54 -26.19
C CYS A 183 -2.79 6.03 -26.35
N TYR A 184 -3.88 5.30 -26.13
CA TYR A 184 -3.88 3.83 -26.18
C TYR A 184 -4.90 3.27 -27.16
N SER A 185 -4.57 2.15 -27.81
CA SER A 185 -5.57 1.40 -28.55
C SER A 185 -5.35 -0.10 -28.50
N ASP A 186 -6.42 -0.88 -28.63
CA ASP A 186 -6.36 -2.34 -28.75
C ASP A 186 -5.99 -2.81 -30.17
N THR A 187 -5.97 -1.88 -31.12
CA THR A 187 -5.60 -2.09 -32.51
C THR A 187 -4.41 -1.20 -32.92
N SER A 188 -3.68 -1.66 -33.94
CA SER A 188 -2.55 -0.95 -34.52
C SER A 188 -2.90 -0.51 -35.94
N LEU A 189 -2.88 0.79 -36.19
CA LEU A 189 -3.17 1.41 -37.49
C LEU A 189 -2.08 2.43 -37.86
N SER A 190 -2.37 3.38 -38.76
CA SER A 190 -1.34 4.27 -39.35
C SER A 190 -0.63 5.20 -38.36
N ASP A 191 -1.23 5.46 -37.20
CA ASP A 191 -0.71 6.30 -36.11
C ASP A 191 0.01 5.50 -35.01
N SER A 192 0.25 4.20 -35.22
CA SER A 192 0.90 3.29 -34.25
C SER A 192 2.30 3.72 -33.78
N SER A 193 2.96 4.63 -34.49
CA SER A 193 4.23 5.23 -34.03
C SER A 193 4.09 6.18 -32.84
N GLN A 194 2.87 6.67 -32.56
CA GLN A 194 2.57 7.58 -31.45
C GLN A 194 1.52 7.02 -30.48
N VAL A 195 0.95 5.83 -30.77
CA VAL A 195 -0.10 5.21 -29.97
C VAL A 195 0.41 3.92 -29.36
N THR A 196 0.29 3.81 -28.04
CA THR A 196 0.69 2.62 -27.29
C THR A 196 -0.42 1.57 -27.37
N ARG A 197 -0.07 0.29 -27.57
CA ARG A 197 -1.06 -0.78 -27.47
C ARG A 197 -1.59 -0.88 -26.03
N PHE A 198 -2.90 -0.91 -25.84
CA PHE A 198 -3.47 -1.18 -24.52
C PHE A 198 -3.21 -2.64 -24.15
N ASP A 199 -2.44 -2.88 -23.09
CA ASP A 199 -1.97 -4.21 -22.73
C ASP A 199 -2.88 -4.81 -21.66
N THR A 200 -3.63 -5.83 -22.08
CA THR A 200 -4.58 -6.56 -21.24
C THR A 200 -4.03 -7.90 -20.76
N THR A 201 -2.74 -8.22 -20.95
CA THR A 201 -2.19 -9.52 -20.58
C THR A 201 -2.00 -9.68 -19.08
N ALA A 202 -1.82 -8.58 -18.33
CA ALA A 202 -1.61 -8.61 -16.90
C ALA A 202 -2.24 -7.40 -16.20
N ASP A 203 -2.66 -7.58 -14.95
CA ASP A 203 -3.26 -6.51 -14.16
C ASP A 203 -2.27 -5.40 -13.78
N ALA A 204 -0.98 -5.74 -13.64
CA ALA A 204 0.07 -4.73 -13.48
C ALA A 204 0.11 -3.75 -14.67
N LYS A 205 -0.07 -4.25 -15.90
CA LYS A 205 -0.09 -3.43 -17.11
C LYS A 205 -1.35 -2.58 -17.20
N ARG A 206 -2.53 -3.16 -16.93
CA ARG A 206 -3.78 -2.40 -16.83
C ARG A 206 -3.67 -1.26 -15.82
N GLN A 207 -3.07 -1.53 -14.66
CA GLN A 207 -2.90 -0.56 -13.58
C GLN A 207 -1.93 0.56 -13.99
N GLU A 208 -0.76 0.20 -14.53
CA GLU A 208 0.24 1.14 -15.05
C GLU A 208 -0.38 2.09 -16.09
N GLN A 209 -1.03 1.53 -17.12
CA GLN A 209 -1.62 2.31 -18.21
C GLN A 209 -2.78 3.20 -17.74
N THR A 210 -3.58 2.73 -16.77
CA THR A 210 -4.64 3.54 -16.15
C THR A 210 -4.06 4.67 -15.30
N ALA A 211 -2.95 4.42 -14.59
CA ALA A 211 -2.24 5.46 -13.86
C ALA A 211 -1.60 6.48 -14.82
N GLU A 212 -1.07 6.02 -15.96
CA GLU A 212 -0.52 6.90 -16.99
C GLU A 212 -1.55 7.88 -17.54
N LEU A 213 -2.77 7.41 -17.84
CA LEU A 213 -3.91 8.26 -18.24
C LEU A 213 -4.27 9.33 -17.19
N ASN A 214 -3.91 9.13 -15.91
CA ASN A 214 -4.12 10.13 -14.87
C ASN A 214 -3.06 11.24 -14.83
N ASN A 215 -2.02 11.22 -15.68
CA ASN A 215 -1.04 12.30 -15.74
C ASN A 215 -1.53 13.48 -16.57
N TYR A 216 -1.59 14.66 -15.97
CA TYR A 216 -1.97 15.89 -16.67
C TYR A 216 -1.23 17.08 -16.07
N GLY A 217 -0.80 18.04 -16.90
CA GLY A 217 -0.08 19.23 -16.44
C GLY A 217 1.28 18.96 -15.79
N GLY A 218 1.88 17.80 -16.03
CA GLY A 218 3.18 17.41 -15.44
C GLY A 218 3.10 16.63 -14.13
N SER A 219 1.88 16.38 -13.61
CA SER A 219 1.66 15.66 -12.35
C SER A 219 0.65 14.55 -12.50
N ALA A 220 0.75 13.52 -11.65
CA ALA A 220 -0.24 12.46 -11.54
C ALA A 220 -1.46 12.94 -10.74
N ARG A 221 -2.67 12.74 -11.28
CA ARG A 221 -3.92 12.94 -10.56
C ARG A 221 -4.19 11.74 -9.66
N VAL A 222 -4.25 11.97 -8.35
CA VAL A 222 -4.43 10.94 -7.31
C VAL A 222 -5.61 11.29 -6.41
N GLY A 223 -6.05 10.35 -5.56
CA GLY A 223 -7.16 10.58 -4.63
C GLY A 223 -8.44 11.04 -5.35
N ALA A 224 -9.01 12.15 -4.88
CA ALA A 224 -10.24 12.74 -5.42
C ALA A 224 -10.07 13.37 -6.82
N ASP A 225 -8.84 13.70 -7.22
CA ASP A 225 -8.56 14.33 -8.53
C ASP A 225 -8.46 13.31 -9.67
N ARG A 226 -8.39 12.01 -9.33
CA ARG A 226 -8.29 10.91 -10.29
C ARG A 226 -9.48 10.93 -11.25
N VAL A 227 -9.20 10.71 -12.53
CA VAL A 227 -10.22 10.68 -13.60
C VAL A 227 -10.42 9.27 -14.14
N TRP A 228 -9.35 8.51 -14.27
CA TRP A 228 -9.36 7.18 -14.84
C TRP A 228 -9.23 6.10 -13.78
N TYR A 229 -10.07 5.07 -13.89
CA TYR A 229 -10.15 3.94 -12.97
C TYR A 229 -10.10 2.61 -13.75
N THR A 230 -9.54 1.56 -13.18
CA THR A 230 -9.56 0.21 -13.80
C THR A 230 -10.98 -0.36 -13.72
N SER A 231 -11.45 -1.04 -14.77
CA SER A 231 -12.81 -1.62 -14.80
C SER A 231 -12.82 -3.14 -14.83
N LEU A 232 -14.00 -3.71 -14.57
CA LEU A 232 -14.33 -5.11 -14.74
C LEU A 232 -14.68 -5.42 -16.20
N ASN A 233 -14.47 -6.67 -16.61
CA ASN A 233 -14.93 -7.16 -17.93
C ASN A 233 -16.46 -7.12 -18.08
N SER A 234 -17.19 -7.15 -16.97
CA SER A 234 -18.66 -7.04 -16.93
C SER A 234 -19.17 -5.61 -16.96
N GLU A 235 -18.31 -4.61 -16.78
CA GLU A 235 -18.69 -3.20 -16.92
C GLU A 235 -18.81 -2.80 -18.41
N SER A 236 -19.44 -1.65 -18.66
CA SER A 236 -19.67 -1.13 -20.01
C SER A 236 -18.38 -0.85 -20.80
N THR A 237 -17.24 -0.69 -20.12
CA THR A 237 -15.91 -0.53 -20.71
C THR A 237 -15.16 -1.86 -20.93
N ALA A 238 -15.75 -2.99 -20.53
CA ALA A 238 -15.22 -4.35 -20.79
C ALA A 238 -13.74 -4.54 -20.42
N GLY A 239 -13.34 -4.09 -19.22
CA GLY A 239 -11.98 -4.20 -18.70
C GLY A 239 -11.02 -3.07 -19.11
N TYR A 240 -11.45 -2.12 -19.95
CA TYR A 240 -10.71 -0.90 -20.28
C TYR A 240 -10.94 0.21 -19.24
N PRO A 241 -10.07 1.23 -19.14
CA PRO A 241 -10.21 2.30 -18.16
C PRO A 241 -11.57 3.00 -18.24
N THR A 242 -12.13 3.39 -17.11
CA THR A 242 -13.46 4.00 -17.01
C THR A 242 -13.44 5.27 -16.18
N PHE A 243 -14.43 6.14 -16.38
CA PHE A 243 -14.66 7.32 -15.56
C PHE A 243 -15.51 7.04 -14.31
N VAL A 244 -16.07 5.83 -14.19
CA VAL A 244 -16.87 5.46 -13.02
C VAL A 244 -15.92 5.20 -11.84
N ALA A 245 -16.00 6.05 -10.83
CA ALA A 245 -15.22 5.90 -9.61
C ALA A 245 -15.70 4.69 -8.77
N PRO A 246 -14.80 3.96 -8.09
CA PRO A 246 -15.18 2.98 -7.09
C PRO A 246 -15.77 3.67 -5.85
N LYS A 247 -16.55 2.94 -5.07
CA LYS A 247 -16.99 3.42 -3.76
C LYS A 247 -15.84 3.31 -2.76
N THR A 248 -15.43 4.44 -2.20
CA THR A 248 -14.35 4.50 -1.21
C THR A 248 -14.88 4.26 0.21
N VAL A 249 -14.13 3.50 1.01
CA VAL A 249 -14.45 3.23 2.42
C VAL A 249 -13.17 3.36 3.25
N SER A 250 -13.17 4.17 4.31
CA SER A 250 -12.00 4.32 5.18
C SER A 250 -12.08 3.43 6.42
N VAL A 251 -10.97 2.76 6.74
CA VAL A 251 -10.79 1.92 7.92
C VAL A 251 -9.50 2.36 8.62
N GLU A 252 -9.56 2.58 9.93
CA GLU A 252 -8.39 2.96 10.72
C GLU A 252 -8.21 1.99 11.90
N PHE A 253 -7.00 1.44 12.03
CA PHE A 253 -6.59 0.65 13.18
C PHE A 253 -5.69 1.49 14.09
N ALA A 254 -6.02 1.50 15.39
CA ALA A 254 -5.18 2.10 16.42
C ALA A 254 -3.78 1.44 16.49
N SER A 255 -2.85 2.03 17.23
CA SER A 255 -1.48 1.53 17.39
C SER A 255 -1.35 0.27 18.24
N ASP A 256 -2.37 -0.07 19.03
CA ASP A 256 -2.40 -1.26 19.89
C ASP A 256 -3.22 -2.38 19.26
N THR A 257 -2.66 -3.60 19.25
CA THR A 257 -3.40 -4.80 18.81
C THR A 257 -3.35 -5.82 19.92
N PRO A 258 -4.50 -6.30 20.38
CA PRO A 258 -4.56 -7.39 21.33
C PRO A 258 -4.14 -8.70 20.64
N GLU A 259 -3.86 -9.72 21.44
CA GLU A 259 -3.42 -11.03 20.98
C GLU A 259 -4.33 -11.66 19.92
N GLY A 260 -5.65 -11.43 19.99
CA GLY A 260 -6.63 -11.93 19.01
C GLY A 260 -6.73 -11.13 17.70
N GLY A 261 -5.96 -10.05 17.55
CA GLY A 261 -6.13 -9.09 16.47
C GLY A 261 -7.17 -8.01 16.77
N SER A 262 -7.22 -6.97 15.94
CA SER A 262 -8.21 -5.89 16.02
C SER A 262 -9.21 -6.01 14.88
N THR A 263 -10.48 -5.71 15.11
CA THR A 263 -11.52 -5.68 14.06
C THR A 263 -12.21 -4.32 14.04
N VAL A 264 -12.39 -3.76 12.85
CA VAL A 264 -13.09 -2.50 12.61
C VAL A 264 -14.23 -2.75 11.64
N ASN A 265 -15.45 -2.43 12.05
CA ASN A 265 -16.63 -2.51 11.19
C ASN A 265 -16.60 -1.39 10.14
N LEU A 266 -17.10 -1.68 8.94
CA LEU A 266 -17.23 -0.65 7.90
C LEU A 266 -18.21 0.43 8.37
N LYS A 267 -17.93 1.68 8.00
CA LYS A 267 -18.76 2.84 8.36
C LYS A 267 -20.19 2.69 7.85
N ASP A 268 -21.12 3.37 8.51
CA ASP A 268 -22.55 3.43 8.16
C ASP A 268 -23.23 2.06 8.08
N SER A 269 -22.73 1.08 8.84
CA SER A 269 -23.20 -0.31 8.82
C SER A 269 -23.16 -0.93 7.41
N LEU A 270 -22.22 -0.47 6.57
CA LEU A 270 -22.04 -0.99 5.22
C LEU A 270 -21.72 -2.49 5.27
N SER A 271 -22.47 -3.26 4.50
CA SER A 271 -22.25 -4.69 4.29
C SER A 271 -22.21 -4.96 2.80
N ILE A 272 -21.09 -5.49 2.32
CA ILE A 272 -20.85 -5.73 0.89
C ILE A 272 -21.01 -7.23 0.62
N PRO A 273 -22.14 -7.69 0.05
CA PRO A 273 -22.37 -9.10 -0.21
C PRO A 273 -21.56 -9.60 -1.40
N ASP A 274 -21.13 -10.87 -1.37
CA ASP A 274 -20.33 -11.54 -2.42
C ASP A 274 -19.22 -10.64 -3.00
N MET A 275 -18.46 -9.99 -2.11
CA MET A 275 -17.35 -9.16 -2.55
C MET A 275 -16.24 -10.06 -3.09
N LYS A 276 -15.75 -9.79 -4.30
CA LYS A 276 -14.64 -10.52 -4.92
C LYS A 276 -13.37 -9.68 -4.92
N LEU A 277 -12.24 -10.32 -4.63
CA LEU A 277 -10.95 -9.66 -4.48
C LEU A 277 -10.39 -9.19 -5.83
N ARG A 278 -10.19 -7.89 -5.99
CA ARG A 278 -9.57 -7.29 -7.17
C ARG A 278 -8.08 -7.05 -7.01
N SER A 279 -7.67 -6.50 -5.87
CA SER A 279 -6.27 -6.22 -5.52
C SER A 279 -6.17 -6.03 -4.01
N PHE A 280 -5.00 -6.32 -3.44
CA PHE A 280 -4.70 -6.05 -2.04
C PHE A 280 -3.21 -5.87 -1.83
N GLY A 281 -2.81 -4.80 -1.15
CA GLY A 281 -1.40 -4.55 -0.89
C GLY A 281 -1.10 -3.20 -0.23
N PRO A 282 0.19 -2.91 0.01
CA PRO A 282 0.62 -1.60 0.49
C PRO A 282 0.21 -0.49 -0.48
N SER A 283 0.06 0.73 0.05
CA SER A 283 -0.25 1.91 -0.74
C SER A 283 0.41 3.16 -0.14
N ASP A 284 0.33 4.28 -0.86
CA ASP A 284 0.76 5.59 -0.37
C ASP A 284 -0.34 6.26 0.48
N SER A 285 -0.07 7.45 1.02
CA SER A 285 -1.03 8.19 1.86
C SER A 285 -2.26 8.70 1.09
N ASN A 286 -2.23 8.68 -0.24
CA ASN A 286 -3.37 9.00 -1.10
C ASN A 286 -4.14 7.75 -1.53
N PHE A 287 -3.71 6.58 -1.07
CA PHE A 287 -4.23 5.27 -1.47
C PHE A 287 -4.19 5.06 -2.99
N THR A 288 -3.12 5.51 -3.65
CA THR A 288 -2.95 5.35 -5.09
C THR A 288 -2.87 3.86 -5.46
N PRO A 289 -3.79 3.33 -6.29
CA PRO A 289 -3.75 1.91 -6.65
C PRO A 289 -2.50 1.55 -7.44
N GLY A 290 -1.93 0.38 -7.14
CA GLY A 290 -0.68 -0.10 -7.74
C GLY A 290 0.58 0.59 -7.22
N SER A 291 0.49 1.57 -6.31
CA SER A 291 1.67 2.12 -5.65
C SER A 291 2.30 1.08 -4.73
N THR A 292 3.62 1.10 -4.59
CA THR A 292 4.35 0.25 -3.61
C THR A 292 4.40 0.86 -2.21
N GLY A 293 3.67 1.96 -2.00
CA GLY A 293 3.66 2.77 -0.78
C GLY A 293 4.86 3.72 -0.61
N ALA A 294 4.78 4.56 0.42
CA ALA A 294 5.89 5.42 0.83
C ALA A 294 7.08 4.58 1.33
N ALA A 295 8.30 5.10 1.19
CA ALA A 295 9.49 4.42 1.68
C ALA A 295 9.34 4.08 3.18
N GLY A 296 9.49 2.79 3.52
CA GLY A 296 9.31 2.29 4.88
C GLY A 296 7.92 1.72 5.21
N ASN A 297 6.96 1.75 4.27
CA ASN A 297 5.61 1.15 4.44
C ASN A 297 5.51 -0.31 4.00
N SER A 298 6.61 -0.94 3.57
CA SER A 298 6.61 -2.33 3.13
C SER A 298 6.25 -3.28 4.28
N PHE A 299 5.38 -4.22 4.00
CA PHE A 299 5.08 -5.35 4.88
C PHE A 299 4.90 -6.62 4.02
N SER A 300 5.03 -7.76 4.66
CA SER A 300 4.73 -9.08 4.09
C SER A 300 3.45 -9.61 4.71
N LEU A 301 2.63 -10.26 3.88
CA LEU A 301 1.39 -10.89 4.36
C LEU A 301 1.67 -12.22 5.05
N SER A 302 1.18 -12.34 6.29
CA SER A 302 1.09 -13.58 7.06
C SER A 302 -0.37 -14.00 7.21
N ALA A 303 -0.61 -15.30 7.40
CA ALA A 303 -1.98 -15.73 7.64
C ALA A 303 -2.39 -15.10 8.96
N PHE A 304 -3.64 -14.67 9.08
CA PHE A 304 -4.12 -13.98 10.26
C PHE A 304 -3.84 -14.80 11.52
N ALA A 305 -4.13 -16.10 11.47
CA ALA A 305 -3.88 -17.03 12.58
C ALA A 305 -2.39 -17.29 12.88
N ASP A 306 -1.48 -17.07 11.95
CA ASP A 306 -0.03 -17.26 12.19
C ASP A 306 0.54 -16.19 13.11
N ILE A 307 -0.14 -15.06 13.27
CA ILE A 307 0.32 -13.90 14.05
C ILE A 307 -0.72 -13.39 15.06
N THR A 308 -1.80 -14.14 15.29
CA THR A 308 -2.81 -13.87 16.31
C THR A 308 -3.07 -15.12 17.15
N GLY A 309 -3.25 -14.96 18.45
CA GLY A 309 -3.54 -16.02 19.41
C GLY A 309 -2.29 -16.59 20.10
N ALA A 310 -2.49 -17.30 21.20
CA ALA A 310 -1.44 -17.71 22.15
C ALA A 310 -0.35 -18.58 21.54
N ASN A 311 -0.73 -19.46 20.61
CA ASN A 311 0.19 -20.42 19.98
C ASN A 311 0.83 -19.91 18.68
N SER A 312 0.48 -18.69 18.27
CA SER A 312 0.96 -18.06 17.05
C SER A 312 2.35 -17.46 17.21
N ASN A 313 2.82 -16.75 16.18
CA ASN A 313 4.04 -15.96 16.25
C ASN A 313 3.86 -14.61 16.97
N TYR A 314 2.64 -14.27 17.42
CA TYR A 314 2.33 -13.02 18.11
C TYR A 314 3.28 -12.71 19.27
N HIS A 315 3.62 -13.72 20.07
CA HIS A 315 4.51 -13.61 21.22
C HIS A 315 5.96 -14.00 20.95
N LYS A 316 6.25 -14.51 19.74
CA LYS A 316 7.57 -15.06 19.39
C LYS A 316 8.37 -14.08 18.56
N TYR A 317 7.70 -13.30 17.70
CA TYR A 317 8.40 -12.35 16.85
C TYR A 317 9.10 -11.26 17.64
N GLY A 318 10.39 -11.07 17.35
CA GLY A 318 11.10 -9.85 17.72
C GLY A 318 10.61 -8.68 16.87
N TYR A 319 11.05 -7.46 17.17
CA TYR A 319 10.52 -6.28 16.47
C TYR A 319 10.79 -6.28 14.97
N THR A 320 11.82 -6.99 14.48
CA THR A 320 12.10 -7.11 13.03
C THR A 320 10.95 -7.79 12.29
N ASN A 321 10.60 -9.01 12.70
CA ASN A 321 9.51 -9.75 12.07
C ASN A 321 8.14 -9.19 12.45
N ALA A 322 7.97 -8.65 13.66
CA ALA A 322 6.72 -8.01 14.06
C ALA A 322 6.41 -6.74 13.25
N ASN A 323 7.42 -5.99 12.82
CA ASN A 323 7.24 -4.85 11.92
C ASN A 323 7.06 -5.28 10.46
N THR A 324 7.59 -6.44 10.07
CA THR A 324 7.52 -6.97 8.70
C THR A 324 6.18 -7.64 8.40
N TYR A 325 5.69 -8.51 9.29
CA TYR A 325 4.55 -9.37 8.99
C TYR A 325 3.24 -8.80 9.53
N LEU A 326 2.27 -8.64 8.63
CA LEU A 326 0.89 -8.27 8.96
C LEU A 326 -0.08 -9.30 8.37
N GLY A 327 -1.22 -9.47 9.03
CA GLY A 327 -2.27 -10.40 8.62
C GLY A 327 -3.58 -9.64 8.54
N PHE A 328 -4.35 -9.89 7.49
CA PHE A 328 -5.59 -9.17 7.27
C PHE A 328 -6.73 -10.13 6.92
N ARG A 329 -7.92 -9.81 7.42
CA ARG A 329 -9.17 -10.43 7.00
C ARG A 329 -10.14 -9.38 6.50
N ALA A 330 -10.88 -9.72 5.45
CA ALA A 330 -12.07 -9.00 5.02
C ALA A 330 -13.29 -9.84 5.41
N GLY A 331 -14.12 -9.34 6.33
CA GLY A 331 -15.08 -10.17 7.04
C GLY A 331 -14.39 -11.36 7.72
N GLY A 332 -14.86 -12.58 7.42
CA GLY A 332 -14.25 -13.81 7.92
C GLY A 332 -13.08 -14.35 7.10
N THR A 333 -12.83 -13.80 5.90
CA THR A 333 -11.90 -14.38 4.92
C THR A 333 -10.49 -13.84 5.09
N ASP A 334 -9.50 -14.74 5.19
CA ASP A 334 -8.06 -14.39 5.19
C ASP A 334 -7.61 -13.93 3.80
N LEU A 335 -6.93 -12.79 3.73
CA LEU A 335 -6.48 -12.20 2.47
C LEU A 335 -5.16 -12.80 1.96
N LYS A 336 -4.40 -13.53 2.81
CA LYS A 336 -3.13 -14.12 2.37
C LYS A 336 -3.37 -15.20 1.32
N GLY A 337 -2.65 -15.08 0.20
CA GLY A 337 -2.61 -16.10 -0.84
C GLY A 337 -3.85 -16.16 -1.74
N LEU A 338 -4.81 -15.24 -1.58
CA LEU A 338 -5.94 -15.16 -2.48
C LEU A 338 -5.51 -14.64 -3.85
N ALA A 339 -5.96 -15.34 -4.90
CA ALA A 339 -5.81 -14.86 -6.26
C ALA A 339 -6.66 -13.60 -6.47
N SER A 340 -6.05 -12.56 -7.01
CA SER A 340 -6.71 -11.28 -7.28
C SER A 340 -6.78 -11.04 -8.78
N SER A 341 -7.80 -10.31 -9.23
CA SER A 341 -7.80 -9.75 -10.58
C SER A 341 -8.57 -8.44 -10.69
N LEU A 342 -7.98 -7.43 -11.33
CA LEU A 342 -8.61 -6.14 -11.55
C LEU A 342 -9.81 -6.23 -12.50
N ALA A 343 -9.74 -7.09 -13.52
CA ALA A 343 -10.76 -7.18 -14.57
C ALA A 343 -11.72 -8.36 -14.42
N SER A 344 -11.30 -9.46 -13.79
CA SER A 344 -12.13 -10.67 -13.62
C SER A 344 -11.88 -11.36 -12.27
N PRO A 345 -12.20 -10.68 -11.16
CA PRO A 345 -11.97 -11.22 -9.82
C PRO A 345 -12.83 -12.47 -9.58
N ALA A 346 -12.19 -13.55 -9.11
CA ALA A 346 -12.85 -14.83 -8.84
C ALA A 346 -12.84 -15.23 -7.36
N ALA A 347 -11.83 -14.82 -6.58
CA ALA A 347 -11.76 -15.14 -5.16
C ALA A 347 -12.84 -14.39 -4.38
N SER A 348 -13.80 -15.12 -3.80
CA SER A 348 -14.86 -14.55 -2.98
C SER A 348 -14.34 -14.25 -1.57
N LEU A 349 -14.60 -13.03 -1.10
CA LEU A 349 -14.42 -12.57 0.27
C LEU A 349 -15.71 -12.74 1.08
N GLN A 350 -16.74 -13.40 0.51
CA GLN A 350 -18.07 -13.54 1.09
C GLN A 350 -18.69 -12.15 1.37
N THR A 351 -19.47 -12.03 2.43
CA THR A 351 -19.98 -10.74 2.90
C THR A 351 -18.92 -10.02 3.71
N VAL A 352 -18.53 -8.83 3.26
CA VAL A 352 -17.56 -7.97 3.95
C VAL A 352 -18.29 -6.83 4.65
N SER A 353 -18.33 -6.88 5.97
CA SER A 353 -18.87 -5.83 6.85
C SER A 353 -17.84 -5.29 7.86
N SER A 354 -16.64 -5.85 7.86
CA SER A 354 -15.53 -5.44 8.71
C SER A 354 -14.18 -5.81 8.09
N ILE A 355 -13.12 -5.16 8.57
CA ILE A 355 -11.73 -5.55 8.30
C ILE A 355 -11.09 -5.92 9.63
N SER A 356 -10.28 -6.97 9.64
CA SER A 356 -9.47 -7.35 10.82
C SER A 356 -7.99 -7.27 10.52
N LEU A 357 -7.21 -6.82 11.50
CA LEU A 357 -5.76 -6.71 11.48
C LEU A 357 -5.14 -7.59 12.57
N GLY A 358 -4.25 -8.49 12.16
CA GLY A 358 -3.30 -9.18 13.01
C GLY A 358 -1.93 -8.52 12.91
N ARG A 359 -1.28 -8.31 14.06
CA ARG A 359 0.13 -7.90 14.15
C ARG A 359 0.71 -8.44 15.45
N ALA A 360 2.00 -8.75 15.46
CA ALA A 360 2.67 -9.29 16.65
C ALA A 360 2.88 -8.23 17.75
N ALA A 361 3.02 -8.69 18.99
CA ALA A 361 3.12 -7.84 20.17
C ALA A 361 4.34 -6.90 20.13
N ALA A 362 5.44 -7.33 19.51
CA ALA A 362 6.69 -6.57 19.38
C ALA A 362 6.65 -5.50 18.28
N CYS A 363 5.52 -5.28 17.59
CA CYS A 363 5.42 -4.28 16.53
C CYS A 363 5.63 -2.88 17.11
N THR A 364 6.66 -2.18 16.64
CA THR A 364 7.15 -0.87 17.13
C THR A 364 7.19 0.20 16.05
N LYS A 365 6.78 -0.12 14.82
CA LYS A 365 6.82 0.78 13.67
C LYS A 365 6.15 2.13 13.99
N PRO A 366 6.89 3.27 14.01
CA PRO A 366 6.34 4.55 14.43
C PRO A 366 5.58 5.27 13.31
N GLU A 367 5.82 4.92 12.05
CA GLU A 367 5.09 5.50 10.91
C GLU A 367 3.75 4.80 10.65
N ASP A 368 2.78 5.56 10.15
CA ASP A 368 1.54 5.00 9.62
C ASP A 368 1.81 4.13 8.39
N ARG A 369 1.10 3.01 8.29
CA ARG A 369 1.11 2.16 7.09
C ARG A 369 -0.24 2.23 6.39
N TYR A 370 -0.21 2.55 5.10
CA TYR A 370 -1.38 2.61 4.25
C TYR A 370 -1.49 1.33 3.42
N VAL A 371 -2.69 0.77 3.37
CA VAL A 371 -3.02 -0.47 2.68
C VAL A 371 -4.29 -0.25 1.88
N LEU A 372 -4.32 -0.72 0.64
CA LEU A 372 -5.51 -0.65 -0.20
C LEU A 372 -6.05 -2.05 -0.45
N LEU A 373 -7.33 -2.25 -0.13
CA LEU A 373 -8.11 -3.42 -0.52
C LEU A 373 -9.11 -3.01 -1.60
N GLU A 374 -8.95 -3.55 -2.79
CA GLU A 374 -9.91 -3.39 -3.88
C GLU A 374 -10.77 -4.65 -4.00
N GLY A 375 -12.08 -4.46 -4.16
CA GLY A 375 -12.97 -5.54 -4.52
C GLY A 375 -14.18 -5.10 -5.33
N ALA A 376 -14.99 -6.07 -5.74
CA ALA A 376 -16.23 -5.81 -6.46
C ALA A 376 -17.37 -6.70 -5.97
N SER A 377 -18.57 -6.13 -5.94
CA SER A 377 -19.83 -6.87 -5.77
C SER A 377 -20.70 -6.57 -6.98
N GLY A 378 -20.96 -7.59 -7.81
CA GLY A 378 -21.51 -7.38 -9.15
C GLY A 378 -20.60 -6.48 -9.99
N THR A 379 -21.14 -5.36 -10.49
CA THR A 379 -20.37 -4.33 -11.23
C THR A 379 -19.91 -3.17 -10.34
N GLN A 380 -20.33 -3.10 -9.08
CA GLN A 380 -19.90 -2.06 -8.16
C GLN A 380 -18.51 -2.37 -7.62
N ARG A 381 -17.55 -1.50 -7.92
CA ARG A 381 -16.18 -1.56 -7.39
C ARG A 381 -16.08 -0.80 -6.08
N TYR A 382 -15.17 -1.25 -5.21
CA TYR A 382 -14.87 -0.69 -3.90
C TYR A 382 -13.36 -0.51 -3.72
N GLU A 383 -12.98 0.57 -3.05
CA GLU A 383 -11.62 0.84 -2.57
C GLU A 383 -11.70 1.03 -1.04
N ILE A 384 -11.31 0.01 -0.28
CA ILE A 384 -11.23 0.05 1.18
C ILE A 384 -9.82 0.52 1.56
N GLN A 385 -9.75 1.77 2.00
CA GLN A 385 -8.55 2.49 2.39
C GLN A 385 -8.25 2.22 3.86
N ILE A 386 -7.22 1.43 4.13
CA ILE A 386 -6.86 0.97 5.48
C ILE A 386 -5.63 1.70 5.97
N THR A 387 -5.76 2.42 7.08
CA THR A 387 -4.63 3.04 7.80
C THR A 387 -4.32 2.21 9.04
N VAL A 388 -3.10 1.68 9.14
CA VAL A 388 -2.56 1.11 10.38
C VAL A 388 -1.73 2.17 11.05
N LYS A 389 -2.23 2.74 12.16
CA LYS A 389 -1.56 3.82 12.86
C LYS A 389 -0.21 3.37 13.42
N GLY A 390 0.79 4.24 13.26
CA GLY A 390 2.11 4.08 13.83
C GLY A 390 2.07 3.99 15.35
N VAL A 391 3.03 3.26 15.93
CA VAL A 391 3.16 3.04 17.36
C VAL A 391 3.81 4.26 18.01
N THR A 392 3.06 4.95 18.87
CA THR A 392 3.53 6.15 19.56
C THR A 392 4.32 5.84 20.83
N SER A 393 4.00 4.74 21.50
CA SER A 393 4.71 4.28 22.69
C SER A 393 4.60 2.77 22.87
N LYS A 394 5.56 2.19 23.60
CA LYS A 394 5.59 0.79 24.02
C LYS A 394 6.12 0.72 25.44
N THR A 395 5.38 0.07 26.32
CA THR A 395 5.80 -0.13 27.71
C THR A 395 6.58 -1.43 27.83
N LEU A 396 7.78 -1.34 28.41
CA LEU A 396 8.60 -2.47 28.79
C LEU A 396 8.41 -2.76 30.29
N SER A 397 7.89 -3.94 30.62
CA SER A 397 7.61 -4.36 31.99
C SER A 397 8.48 -5.56 32.40
N VAL A 398 9.33 -5.35 33.39
CA VAL A 398 10.25 -6.36 33.94
C VAL A 398 10.15 -6.37 35.46
N VAL A 399 10.17 -7.56 36.07
CA VAL A 399 10.24 -7.73 37.52
C VAL A 399 11.66 -8.14 37.90
N MET A 400 12.26 -7.40 38.84
CA MET A 400 13.62 -7.59 39.33
C MET A 400 13.72 -7.41 40.85
N PRO A 401 14.71 -8.04 41.51
CA PRO A 401 14.98 -7.80 42.94
C PRO A 401 15.53 -6.39 43.17
N VAL A 402 15.14 -5.75 44.28
CA VAL A 402 15.50 -4.34 44.59
C VAL A 402 16.73 -4.24 45.50
N LYS A 403 16.87 -5.14 46.48
CA LYS A 403 18.02 -5.20 47.39
C LYS A 403 18.34 -6.67 47.67
N VAL A 404 19.61 -7.01 47.50
CA VAL A 404 20.09 -8.38 47.67
C VAL A 404 21.25 -8.37 48.65
N THR A 405 21.15 -9.20 49.69
CA THR A 405 22.19 -9.32 50.72
C THR A 405 22.96 -10.61 50.52
N MET A 406 24.29 -10.52 50.63
CA MET A 406 25.18 -11.65 50.82
C MET A 406 25.64 -11.59 52.27
N ALA A 407 25.19 -12.54 53.09
CA ALA A 407 25.37 -12.47 54.54
C ALA A 407 26.62 -13.24 54.97
N LYS A 408 27.28 -12.74 56.03
CA LYS A 408 28.35 -13.43 56.76
C LYS A 408 29.60 -13.76 55.93
N LEU A 409 30.16 -12.76 55.23
CA LEU A 409 31.51 -12.93 54.71
C LEU A 409 32.49 -13.12 55.88
N THR A 410 33.37 -14.10 55.80
CA THR A 410 34.39 -14.38 56.82
C THR A 410 35.79 -14.37 56.22
N PRO A 411 36.38 -13.19 55.92
CA PRO A 411 37.73 -13.10 55.36
C PRO A 411 38.78 -13.50 56.41
N ASP A 412 39.14 -14.78 56.43
CA ASP A 412 40.01 -15.41 57.44
C ASP A 412 41.32 -15.96 56.86
N GLY A 413 41.68 -15.58 55.62
CA GLY A 413 42.88 -16.06 54.95
C GLY A 413 42.71 -17.40 54.23
N ARG A 414 41.48 -17.93 54.15
CA ARG A 414 41.13 -19.17 53.43
C ARG A 414 40.23 -18.85 52.23
N ALA A 415 40.21 -19.77 51.26
CA ALA A 415 39.36 -19.63 50.09
C ALA A 415 37.88 -19.82 50.45
N HIS A 416 37.08 -18.80 50.20
CA HIS A 416 35.63 -18.80 50.38
C HIS A 416 34.92 -18.52 49.06
N LYS A 417 33.70 -19.04 48.95
CA LYS A 417 32.76 -18.72 47.87
C LYS A 417 31.36 -18.59 48.43
N ASP A 418 30.90 -17.35 48.51
CA ASP A 418 29.58 -17.01 49.04
C ASP A 418 28.61 -16.61 47.93
N TYR A 419 27.32 -16.76 48.22
CA TYR A 419 26.24 -16.50 47.27
C TYR A 419 25.21 -15.55 47.86
N SER A 420 24.58 -14.77 46.98
CA SER A 420 23.35 -14.07 47.32
C SER A 420 22.18 -15.04 47.51
N LEU A 421 21.05 -14.50 47.99
CA LEU A 421 19.75 -15.14 47.82
C LEU A 421 19.45 -15.43 46.33
N ASP A 422 18.53 -16.36 46.09
CA ASP A 422 18.05 -16.73 44.76
C ASP A 422 17.28 -15.58 44.13
N LEU A 423 17.71 -15.17 42.94
CA LEU A 423 17.13 -14.06 42.20
C LEU A 423 16.43 -14.56 40.95
N LYS A 424 15.52 -13.73 40.44
CA LYS A 424 14.74 -14.03 39.25
C LYS A 424 14.42 -12.76 38.47
N ILE A 425 14.79 -12.72 37.20
CA ILE A 425 14.33 -11.71 36.24
C ILE A 425 13.13 -12.30 35.50
N THR A 426 12.01 -11.58 35.44
CA THR A 426 10.82 -12.05 34.72
C THR A 426 10.35 -11.04 33.69
N ASN A 427 10.18 -11.48 32.45
CA ASN A 427 9.54 -10.72 31.38
C ASN A 427 8.03 -10.74 31.56
N LYS A 428 7.40 -9.56 31.70
CA LYS A 428 5.93 -9.41 31.81
C LYS A 428 5.29 -8.88 30.52
N ASN A 429 6.07 -8.78 29.45
CA ASN A 429 5.61 -8.28 28.16
C ASN A 429 5.02 -9.40 27.30
N GLY A 430 4.14 -8.99 26.38
CA GLY A 430 3.59 -9.85 25.34
C GLY A 430 4.61 -10.30 24.28
N TYR A 431 5.89 -9.95 24.42
CA TYR A 431 6.92 -10.12 23.38
C TYR A 431 8.26 -10.48 24.02
N PRO A 432 9.22 -11.03 23.24
CA PRO A 432 10.55 -11.32 23.76
C PRO A 432 11.34 -10.04 24.07
N ILE A 433 12.17 -10.12 25.10
CA ILE A 433 13.04 -9.02 25.52
C ILE A 433 14.49 -9.49 25.60
N ASP A 434 15.40 -8.60 25.20
CA ASP A 434 16.83 -8.74 25.44
C ASP A 434 17.16 -7.99 26.73
N GLY A 435 18.03 -8.57 27.53
CA GLY A 435 18.49 -7.98 28.77
C GLY A 435 20.00 -8.13 28.94
N LYS A 436 20.58 -7.17 29.66
CA LYS A 436 22.01 -7.16 29.99
C LYS A 436 22.19 -6.81 31.45
N ILE A 437 23.09 -7.53 32.12
CA ILE A 437 23.73 -7.06 33.35
C ILE A 437 25.03 -6.42 32.91
N LEU A 438 25.15 -5.11 33.12
CA LEU A 438 26.22 -4.32 32.54
C LEU A 438 27.46 -4.33 33.42
N LYS A 439 27.32 -3.86 34.67
CA LYS A 439 28.44 -3.64 35.58
C LYS A 439 28.02 -3.66 37.05
N ALA A 440 29.00 -3.92 37.91
CA ALA A 440 28.93 -3.70 39.34
C ALA A 440 29.80 -2.49 39.71
N VAL A 441 29.20 -1.49 40.38
CA VAL A 441 29.91 -0.29 40.81
C VAL A 441 29.89 -0.22 42.33
N SER A 442 31.06 -0.14 42.97
CA SER A 442 31.11 0.01 44.43
C SER A 442 30.36 1.26 44.87
N LYS A 443 29.48 1.11 45.85
CA LYS A 443 28.64 2.20 46.33
C LYS A 443 29.42 3.13 47.28
N SER A 444 29.27 4.44 47.07
CA SER A 444 29.87 5.44 47.96
C SER A 444 29.35 5.29 49.40
N GLY A 445 30.23 5.49 50.39
CA GLY A 445 29.92 5.31 51.81
C GLY A 445 30.02 3.87 52.33
N TYR A 446 30.35 2.91 51.47
CA TYR A 446 30.64 1.52 51.83
C TYR A 446 32.12 1.19 51.62
N THR A 447 32.59 0.14 52.28
CA THR A 447 33.94 -0.39 52.08
C THR A 447 34.09 -0.90 50.66
N LYS A 448 35.12 -0.41 49.96
CA LYS A 448 35.42 -0.85 48.59
C LYS A 448 36.10 -2.22 48.64
N LEU A 449 35.53 -3.17 47.92
CA LEU A 449 36.20 -4.42 47.56
C LEU A 449 36.56 -4.32 46.08
N THR A 450 37.82 -4.56 45.74
CA THR A 450 38.31 -4.42 44.36
C THR A 450 38.00 -5.69 43.57
N SER A 451 37.26 -5.61 42.48
CA SER A 451 36.99 -6.78 41.64
C SER A 451 38.22 -7.17 40.83
N VAL A 452 38.52 -8.47 40.74
CA VAL A 452 39.65 -9.00 39.94
C VAL A 452 39.20 -10.11 39.01
N LEU A 453 39.95 -10.30 37.93
CA LEU A 453 39.72 -11.35 36.94
C LEU A 453 39.98 -12.76 37.53
N PRO A 454 39.35 -13.82 36.98
CA PRO A 454 39.61 -15.20 37.39
C PRO A 454 41.06 -15.65 37.21
N SER A 455 41.80 -15.05 36.28
CA SER A 455 43.23 -15.31 36.05
C SER A 455 44.14 -14.75 37.14
N ILE A 456 43.66 -13.81 37.96
CA ILE A 456 44.42 -13.22 39.06
C ILE A 456 44.20 -14.06 40.32
N SER A 457 45.29 -14.56 40.89
CA SER A 457 45.25 -15.30 42.16
C SER A 457 44.78 -14.40 43.30
N LEU A 458 43.85 -14.91 44.11
CA LEU A 458 43.38 -14.23 45.31
C LEU A 458 44.38 -14.48 46.45
N PRO A 459 45.02 -13.44 47.03
CA PRO A 459 46.01 -13.63 48.08
C PRO A 459 45.37 -14.14 49.37
N SER A 460 46.04 -15.06 50.05
CA SER A 460 45.64 -15.56 51.38
C SER A 460 46.16 -14.71 52.55
N THR A 461 47.01 -13.71 52.24
CA THR A 461 47.68 -12.84 53.22
C THR A 461 47.46 -11.37 52.85
N GLY A 462 47.26 -10.50 53.84
CA GLY A 462 46.98 -9.07 53.63
C GLY A 462 45.48 -8.73 53.73
N ASN A 463 45.14 -7.44 53.78
CA ASN A 463 43.76 -6.99 53.96
C ASN A 463 43.00 -7.12 52.63
N ILE A 464 41.78 -7.64 52.66
CA ILE A 464 40.91 -7.85 51.48
C ILE A 464 40.51 -6.53 50.79
N THR A 465 40.57 -5.43 51.54
CA THR A 465 40.25 -4.08 51.08
C THR A 465 41.43 -3.35 50.44
N ASP A 466 42.65 -3.90 50.58
CA ASP A 466 43.85 -3.33 49.97
C ASP A 466 43.77 -3.45 48.44
N ALA A 467 44.56 -2.65 47.72
CA ALA A 467 44.65 -2.71 46.26
C ALA A 467 45.01 -4.13 45.74
N SER A 468 45.74 -4.92 46.53
CA SER A 468 46.12 -6.30 46.23
C SER A 468 45.13 -7.36 46.73
N GLY A 469 44.20 -7.02 47.63
CA GLY A 469 43.36 -7.96 48.38
C GLY A 469 42.10 -8.49 47.68
N GLY A 470 41.89 -8.12 46.41
CA GLY A 470 40.61 -8.13 45.69
C GLY A 470 39.72 -9.39 45.74
N VAL A 471 38.56 -9.29 45.12
CA VAL A 471 37.49 -10.32 45.10
C VAL A 471 37.10 -10.67 43.68
N ARG A 472 36.62 -11.89 43.43
CA ARG A 472 36.01 -12.23 42.14
C ARG A 472 34.50 -12.20 42.28
N LEU A 473 33.85 -11.29 41.58
CA LEU A 473 32.40 -11.25 41.48
C LEU A 473 31.96 -12.17 40.34
N ALA A 474 30.89 -12.92 40.53
CA ALA A 474 30.30 -13.75 39.49
C ALA A 474 28.78 -13.72 39.51
N ILE A 475 28.17 -14.02 38.36
CA ILE A 475 26.77 -14.43 38.25
C ILE A 475 26.77 -15.94 37.99
N THR A 476 25.93 -16.67 38.69
CA THR A 476 25.92 -18.14 38.63
C THR A 476 24.52 -18.71 38.80
N ASP A 477 24.41 -19.99 38.53
CA ASP A 477 23.18 -20.76 38.65
C ASP A 477 22.52 -20.71 40.03
N VAL A 478 21.19 -20.73 39.98
CA VAL A 478 20.39 -21.22 41.11
C VAL A 478 20.34 -22.74 41.02
N GLN A 479 20.86 -23.42 42.04
CA GLN A 479 20.92 -24.88 42.06
C GLN A 479 19.54 -25.51 41.86
N GLY A 480 19.41 -26.40 40.86
CA GLY A 480 18.15 -27.09 40.55
C GLY A 480 17.09 -26.25 39.82
N ALA A 481 17.38 -24.98 39.51
CA ALA A 481 16.47 -24.15 38.72
C ALA A 481 16.71 -24.31 37.21
N SER A 482 15.65 -24.12 36.42
CA SER A 482 15.68 -24.14 34.96
C SER A 482 15.01 -22.88 34.39
N PRO A 483 15.57 -22.25 33.34
CA PRO A 483 16.83 -22.60 32.69
C PRO A 483 18.04 -22.25 33.58
N ALA A 484 19.05 -23.12 33.56
CA ALA A 484 20.33 -22.84 34.18
C ALA A 484 21.15 -21.89 33.27
N LEU A 485 21.90 -20.99 33.89
CA LEU A 485 23.09 -20.39 33.31
C LEU A 485 24.08 -21.52 32.95
N VAL A 486 24.85 -21.34 31.88
CA VAL A 486 25.91 -22.30 31.54
C VAL A 486 27.16 -21.91 32.33
N GLY A 487 27.18 -22.26 33.62
CA GLY A 487 28.29 -22.00 34.55
C GLY A 487 28.38 -20.56 35.08
N SER A 488 29.42 -20.29 35.88
CA SER A 488 29.63 -18.96 36.47
C SER A 488 30.23 -17.97 35.45
N ARG A 489 29.65 -16.78 35.36
CA ARG A 489 30.11 -15.64 34.56
C ARG A 489 30.78 -14.62 35.49
N TYR A 490 32.11 -14.52 35.45
CA TYR A 490 32.85 -13.60 36.33
C TYR A 490 32.88 -12.18 35.78
N TYR A 491 32.84 -11.19 36.69
CA TYR A 491 32.89 -9.77 36.33
C TYR A 491 34.32 -9.36 36.00
N ASP A 492 34.49 -8.73 34.84
CA ASP A 492 35.73 -8.12 34.41
C ASP A 492 35.57 -6.59 34.40
N GLU A 493 36.17 -5.91 35.37
CA GLU A 493 36.11 -4.44 35.46
C GLU A 493 36.87 -3.75 34.32
N ALA A 494 37.96 -4.36 33.83
CA ALA A 494 38.76 -3.82 32.72
C ALA A 494 38.09 -4.09 31.35
N GLY A 495 37.42 -5.24 31.23
CA GLY A 495 36.58 -5.59 30.08
C GLY A 495 35.23 -4.88 30.07
N ALA A 496 34.75 -4.39 31.21
CA ALA A 496 33.56 -3.54 31.35
C ALA A 496 33.80 -2.08 30.88
N ALA A 497 34.50 -1.92 29.75
CA ALA A 497 34.51 -0.68 28.99
C ALA A 497 33.09 -0.27 28.60
N ALA A 498 32.89 0.99 28.21
CA ALA A 498 31.59 1.46 27.73
C ALA A 498 31.12 0.62 26.53
N GLY A 499 30.18 -0.30 26.77
CA GLY A 499 29.55 -1.12 25.72
C GLY A 499 29.61 -2.63 25.92
N THR A 500 30.48 -3.17 26.79
CA THR A 500 30.58 -4.61 27.05
C THR A 500 29.72 -5.01 28.25
N ALA A 501 28.90 -6.06 28.11
CA ALA A 501 28.03 -6.54 29.17
C ALA A 501 28.70 -7.66 30.00
N TRP A 502 28.56 -7.61 31.33
CA TRP A 502 28.93 -8.72 32.22
C TRP A 502 28.14 -9.99 31.89
N MET A 503 26.85 -9.85 31.56
CA MET A 503 26.02 -10.97 31.08
C MET A 503 24.94 -10.46 30.13
N GLU A 504 24.71 -11.18 29.04
CA GLU A 504 23.58 -10.96 28.14
C GLU A 504 22.60 -12.13 28.25
N TYR A 505 21.31 -11.85 28.07
CA TYR A 505 20.28 -12.87 28.04
C TYR A 505 19.09 -12.40 27.23
N ARG A 506 18.27 -13.36 26.80
CA ARG A 506 16.98 -13.11 26.16
C ARG A 506 15.90 -13.87 26.89
N LEU A 507 14.74 -13.26 27.11
CA LEU A 507 13.58 -13.89 27.75
C LEU A 507 12.41 -13.95 26.77
N LYS A 508 11.73 -15.09 26.67
CA LYS A 508 10.44 -15.18 25.96
C LYS A 508 9.36 -14.39 26.69
N ASN A 509 8.21 -14.18 26.04
CA ASN A 509 7.01 -13.70 26.74
C ASN A 509 6.75 -14.55 28.01
N GLY A 510 6.60 -13.88 29.15
CA GLY A 510 6.33 -14.53 30.44
C GLY A 510 7.51 -15.33 30.99
N GLY A 511 8.61 -15.39 30.24
CA GLY A 511 9.82 -16.14 30.57
C GLY A 511 10.57 -15.52 31.73
N SER A 512 11.39 -16.35 32.37
CA SER A 512 12.20 -15.93 33.51
C SER A 512 13.58 -16.57 33.53
N LEU A 513 14.53 -15.84 34.09
CA LEU A 513 15.91 -16.28 34.31
C LEU A 513 16.21 -16.28 35.81
N PRO A 514 16.35 -17.46 36.44
CA PRO A 514 16.87 -17.57 37.80
C PRO A 514 18.39 -17.39 37.81
N TYR A 515 18.93 -16.69 38.81
CA TYR A 515 20.38 -16.46 38.96
C TYR A 515 20.75 -16.13 40.41
N ARG A 516 22.04 -16.19 40.74
CA ARG A 516 22.63 -15.70 41.99
C ARG A 516 23.86 -14.86 41.69
N TYR A 517 24.15 -13.89 42.54
CA TYR A 517 25.49 -13.34 42.62
C TYR A 517 26.36 -14.25 43.48
N ALA A 518 27.62 -14.39 43.11
CA ALA A 518 28.63 -15.08 43.89
C ALA A 518 29.86 -14.18 44.08
N MET A 519 30.54 -14.36 45.21
CA MET A 519 31.80 -13.71 45.50
C MET A 519 32.82 -14.75 45.96
N GLU A 520 33.98 -14.78 45.32
CA GLU A 520 35.14 -15.55 45.78
C GLU A 520 36.17 -14.61 46.38
N TYR A 521 36.72 -15.01 47.53
CA TYR A 521 37.72 -14.25 48.27
C TYR A 521 38.63 -15.18 49.09
N ASN A 522 39.83 -14.69 49.42
CA ASN A 522 40.85 -15.47 50.16
C ASN A 522 41.60 -14.63 51.20
N GLY A 523 41.50 -13.30 51.17
CA GLY A 523 42.25 -12.39 52.05
C GLY A 523 41.74 -12.35 53.50
N LEU A 524 42.45 -11.58 54.34
CA LEU A 524 42.07 -11.28 55.72
C LEU A 524 41.27 -9.97 55.78
N HIS A 525 40.44 -9.77 56.80
CA HIS A 525 39.91 -8.43 57.12
C HIS A 525 40.47 -7.95 58.45
N PHE A 526 41.20 -6.84 58.44
CA PHE A 526 41.74 -6.24 59.66
C PHE A 526 40.88 -5.04 60.08
N GLY A 527 40.36 -5.06 61.31
CA GLY A 527 39.61 -3.94 61.90
C GLY A 527 38.21 -4.28 62.36
N THR A 528 37.38 -3.26 62.58
CA THR A 528 35.97 -3.42 62.97
C THR A 528 35.14 -3.98 61.82
N GLU A 529 33.97 -4.54 62.15
CA GLU A 529 33.00 -4.99 61.16
C GLU A 529 32.68 -3.87 60.17
N ALA A 530 32.68 -4.21 58.88
CA ALA A 530 32.53 -3.27 57.79
C ALA A 530 31.51 -3.79 56.77
N GLN A 531 30.76 -2.88 56.17
CA GLN A 531 29.79 -3.20 55.12
C GLN A 531 30.36 -2.84 53.75
N PHE A 532 30.07 -3.67 52.75
CA PHE A 532 30.33 -3.41 51.34
C PHE A 532 29.00 -3.38 50.57
N SER A 533 28.99 -2.69 49.42
CA SER A 533 27.81 -2.65 48.55
C SER A 533 28.19 -2.32 47.12
N TYR A 534 27.46 -2.90 46.17
CA TYR A 534 27.56 -2.60 44.75
C TYR A 534 26.21 -2.19 44.19
N ASP A 535 26.18 -1.14 43.37
CA ASP A 535 25.07 -0.83 42.50
C ASP A 535 25.23 -1.63 41.20
N ILE A 536 24.22 -2.43 40.86
CA ILE A 536 24.21 -3.25 39.64
C ILE A 536 23.40 -2.55 38.56
N HIS A 537 24.03 -2.31 37.41
CA HIS A 537 23.40 -1.66 36.27
C HIS A 537 22.81 -2.69 35.32
N TYR A 538 21.53 -2.54 35.00
CA TYR A 538 20.81 -3.38 34.05
C TYR A 538 20.40 -2.59 32.81
N TRP A 539 20.28 -3.28 31.68
CA TRP A 539 19.66 -2.77 30.48
C TRP A 539 18.61 -3.77 29.97
N PHE A 540 17.52 -3.25 29.43
CA PHE A 540 16.46 -4.06 28.83
C PHE A 540 16.00 -3.41 27.53
N GLY A 541 15.70 -4.23 26.54
CA GLY A 541 15.14 -3.80 25.26
C GLY A 541 14.19 -4.83 24.69
N ILE A 542 13.30 -4.41 23.79
CA ILE A 542 12.50 -5.35 23.00
C ILE A 542 13.47 -6.13 22.11
N SER A 543 13.37 -7.46 22.08
CA SER A 543 14.27 -8.27 21.27
C SER A 543 14.15 -7.93 19.79
N LYS A 544 15.30 -7.79 19.14
CA LYS A 544 15.37 -7.61 17.68
C LYS A 544 14.89 -8.85 16.94
N ASP A 545 15.37 -10.00 17.39
CA ASP A 545 15.14 -11.28 16.74
C ASP A 545 14.06 -12.08 17.46
N ASP A 546 13.56 -13.08 16.75
CA ASP A 546 12.52 -13.96 17.23
C ASP A 546 13.02 -14.86 18.36
N TYR A 547 12.07 -15.28 19.19
CA TYR A 547 12.28 -16.25 20.24
C TYR A 547 11.70 -17.59 19.85
N THR A 548 12.56 -18.52 19.43
CA THR A 548 12.18 -19.85 18.95
C THR A 548 12.45 -20.97 19.96
N ALA A 549 13.24 -20.70 21.01
CA ALA A 549 13.59 -21.69 22.01
C ALA A 549 12.39 -22.06 22.91
N ALA A 550 12.33 -23.34 23.32
CA ALA A 550 11.35 -23.78 24.32
C ALA A 550 11.67 -23.24 25.73
N ALA A 551 12.96 -23.07 26.03
CA ALA A 551 13.47 -22.58 27.31
C ALA A 551 12.94 -21.17 27.63
N GLN A 552 12.77 -20.85 28.92
CA GLN A 552 12.24 -19.56 29.35
C GLN A 552 13.19 -18.37 29.15
N ALA A 553 14.48 -18.67 29.12
CA ALA A 553 15.56 -17.74 28.86
C ALA A 553 16.61 -18.43 27.97
N VAL A 554 17.33 -17.64 27.19
CA VAL A 554 18.56 -18.04 26.50
C VAL A 554 19.68 -17.11 26.96
N VAL A 555 20.81 -17.69 27.33
CA VAL A 555 22.02 -16.96 27.74
C VAL A 555 23.10 -17.34 26.73
N PRO A 556 23.54 -16.41 25.87
CA PRO A 556 24.56 -16.68 24.87
C PRO A 556 25.92 -17.11 25.44
#